data_AF-A0A519RG37-F1
#
_entry.id   AF-A0A519RG37-F1
#
_cell.length_a   1.000
_cell.length_b   1.000
_cell.length_c   1.000
_cell.angle_alpha   90.00
_cell.angle_beta   90.00
_cell.angle_gamma   90.00
#
_symmetry.space_group_name_H-M   'P 1'
#
loop_
_entity.id
_entity.type
_entity.pdbx_description
1 polymer ?
#
loop_
_entity_poly.entity_id
_entity_poly.type
_entity_poly.pdbx_seq_one_letter_code
_entity_poly.pdbx_strand_id
1 'polypeptide(L)'
;MTSRRSFLQKSLLGTAGLSLLGPSLLAEAATGPARLVVLHTNDMHSRIEPFPDNAPQWAGLGGMARREALIASVRQQEPNVLLLDSGDIWQGTPYFNFFQGELEYKLMSRMKYDASTFGNHDFDNGLAGLQKQLPNAGFPFLIANYDFSSTPLVGRFQPYKVFEKAGARIGVFGIGIELKGLVADKNFGTTQY
;
A
#
# COMPACT_ATOMS: atom_id res chain seq x y z
N MET A 1 25.26 64.41 10.42
CA MET A 1 26.56 63.69 10.58
C MET A 1 26.29 62.34 11.21
N THR A 2 26.46 61.25 10.46
CA THR A 2 26.32 59.87 10.97
C THR A 2 27.53 59.53 11.84
N SER A 3 27.30 59.17 13.10
CA SER A 3 28.39 58.77 14.01
C SER A 3 28.88 57.36 13.69
N ARG A 4 30.17 57.07 13.92
CA ARG A 4 30.76 55.73 13.78
C ARG A 4 29.95 54.65 14.52
N ARG A 5 29.37 55.01 15.68
CA ARG A 5 28.49 54.15 16.48
C ARG A 5 27.19 53.84 15.75
N SER A 6 26.57 54.84 15.12
CA SER A 6 25.35 54.64 14.30
C SER A 6 25.62 53.80 13.05
N PHE A 7 26.80 53.90 12.45
CA PHE A 7 27.17 53.06 11.30
C PHE A 7 27.34 51.61 11.73
N LEU A 8 28.10 51.34 12.80
CA LEU A 8 28.33 49.99 13.31
C LEU A 8 27.03 49.30 13.77
N GLN A 9 26.14 50.03 14.45
CA GLN A 9 24.84 49.48 14.88
C GLN A 9 23.96 49.11 13.69
N LYS A 10 23.93 49.94 12.63
CA LYS A 10 23.15 49.67 11.42
C LYS A 10 23.74 48.55 10.57
N SER A 11 25.08 48.45 10.50
CA SER A 11 25.77 47.38 9.78
C SER A 11 25.60 46.02 10.45
N LEU A 12 25.61 45.93 11.79
CA LEU A 12 25.34 44.68 12.52
C LEU A 12 23.88 44.21 12.37
N LEU A 13 22.92 45.12 12.33
CA LEU A 13 21.51 44.79 12.09
C LEU A 13 21.27 44.33 10.64
N GLY A 14 21.98 44.91 9.68
CA GLY A 14 21.90 44.52 8.27
C GLY A 14 22.44 43.10 8.00
N THR A 15 23.56 42.72 8.66
CA THR A 15 24.14 41.38 8.50
C THR A 15 23.41 40.30 9.30
N ALA A 16 22.85 40.62 10.47
CA ALA A 16 21.99 39.71 11.23
C ALA A 16 20.63 39.47 10.54
N GLY A 17 20.09 40.47 9.85
CA GLY A 17 18.86 40.33 9.06
C GLY A 17 19.03 39.41 7.85
N LEU A 18 20.19 39.45 7.18
CA LEU A 18 20.49 38.55 6.06
C LEU A 18 20.83 37.12 6.50
N SER A 19 21.38 36.91 7.71
CA SER A 19 21.64 35.56 8.22
C SER A 19 20.40 34.88 8.84
N LEU A 20 19.37 35.65 9.21
CA LEU A 20 18.05 35.14 9.61
C LEU A 20 17.18 34.75 8.41
N LEU A 21 17.49 35.26 7.21
CA LEU A 21 16.97 34.76 5.93
C LEU A 21 17.84 33.60 5.44
N GLY A 22 18.03 32.60 6.31
CA GLY A 22 18.86 31.42 6.04
C GLY A 22 18.48 30.71 4.72
N PRO A 23 19.17 29.60 4.38
CA PRO A 23 19.02 28.91 3.09
C PRO A 23 17.60 28.37 2.78
N SER A 24 16.58 28.68 3.57
CA SER A 24 15.16 28.43 3.35
C SER A 24 14.55 29.09 2.11
N LEU A 25 15.25 30.03 1.44
CA LEU A 25 14.83 30.56 0.12
C LEU A 25 15.39 29.78 -1.07
N LEU A 26 16.27 28.81 -0.84
CA LEU A 26 16.78 27.88 -1.85
C LEU A 26 16.13 26.50 -1.65
N ALA A 27 14.79 26.48 -1.53
CA ALA A 27 14.07 25.29 -1.92
C ALA A 27 14.16 25.23 -3.45
N GLU A 28 15.22 24.59 -3.95
CA GLU A 28 15.31 24.16 -5.34
C GLU A 28 14.05 23.31 -5.57
N ALA A 29 13.02 23.88 -6.20
CA ALA A 29 11.90 23.10 -6.68
C ALA A 29 12.52 22.05 -7.59
N ALA A 30 12.43 20.76 -7.25
CA ALA A 30 12.99 19.71 -8.08
C ALA A 30 12.32 19.80 -9.46
N THR A 31 12.97 20.46 -10.42
CA THR A 31 12.47 20.75 -11.78
C THR A 31 12.65 19.57 -12.72
N GLY A 32 12.51 18.35 -12.20
CA GLY A 32 12.43 17.12 -12.99
C GLY A 32 10.98 16.65 -13.07
N PRO A 33 10.57 15.92 -14.13
CA PRO A 33 9.23 15.34 -14.17
C PRO A 33 9.03 14.44 -12.95
N ALA A 34 7.96 14.70 -12.19
CA ALA A 34 7.57 13.88 -11.05
C ALA A 34 7.34 12.45 -11.52
N ARG A 35 8.26 11.53 -11.19
CA ARG A 35 8.15 10.12 -11.54
C ARG A 35 7.61 9.34 -10.35
N LEU A 36 6.48 8.68 -10.57
CA LEU A 36 5.89 7.71 -9.67
C LEU A 36 5.98 6.34 -10.32
N VAL A 37 6.47 5.35 -9.58
CA VAL A 37 6.43 3.95 -10.00
C VAL A 37 5.33 3.25 -9.23
N VAL A 38 4.38 2.68 -9.96
CA VAL A 38 3.32 1.84 -9.39
C VAL A 38 3.67 0.39 -9.69
N LEU A 39 3.97 -0.36 -8.64
CA LEU A 39 4.03 -1.81 -8.68
C LEU A 39 2.68 -2.34 -8.21
N HIS A 40 2.17 -3.38 -8.87
CA HIS A 40 0.97 -4.04 -8.42
C HIS A 40 1.05 -5.56 -8.52
N THR A 41 0.25 -6.22 -7.70
CA THR A 41 -0.12 -7.63 -7.86
C THR A 41 -1.64 -7.77 -7.85
N ASN A 42 -2.10 -8.96 -8.22
CA ASN A 42 -3.50 -9.38 -8.17
C ASN A 42 -3.51 -10.91 -8.20
N ASP A 43 -4.58 -11.54 -7.72
CA ASP A 43 -4.85 -12.97 -7.89
C ASP A 43 -3.65 -13.85 -7.48
N MET A 44 -3.02 -13.49 -6.34
CA MET A 44 -1.87 -14.25 -5.84
C MET A 44 -2.27 -15.68 -5.52
N HIS A 45 -3.50 -15.90 -5.07
CA HIS A 45 -4.05 -17.21 -4.78
C HIS A 45 -3.16 -18.09 -3.90
N SER A 46 -2.65 -17.50 -2.81
CA SER A 46 -1.75 -18.18 -1.86
C SER A 46 -0.51 -18.80 -2.52
N ARG A 47 -0.07 -18.31 -3.69
CA ARG A 47 1.12 -18.80 -4.38
C ARG A 47 2.40 -18.26 -3.73
N ILE A 48 2.76 -18.85 -2.59
CA ILE A 48 3.94 -18.47 -1.80
C ILE A 48 5.25 -18.90 -2.49
N GLU A 49 5.28 -20.13 -2.99
CA GLU A 49 6.41 -20.69 -3.72
C GLU A 49 6.25 -20.51 -5.24
N PRO A 50 7.36 -20.60 -6.02
CA PRO A 50 7.27 -20.69 -7.47
C PRO A 50 6.36 -21.84 -7.92
N PHE A 51 5.83 -21.72 -9.14
CA PHE A 51 5.16 -22.84 -9.78
C PHE A 51 6.16 -24.00 -9.97
N PRO A 52 5.73 -25.27 -9.81
CA PRO A 52 6.57 -26.42 -10.07
C PRO A 52 7.20 -26.37 -11.47
N ASP A 53 8.41 -26.92 -11.62
CA ASP A 53 9.12 -26.94 -12.91
C ASP A 53 8.38 -27.73 -14.00
N ASN A 54 7.48 -28.63 -13.60
CA ASN A 54 6.62 -29.40 -14.50
C ASN A 54 5.20 -28.80 -14.65
N ALA A 55 4.95 -27.59 -14.16
CA ALA A 55 3.64 -26.95 -14.29
C ALA A 55 3.33 -26.67 -15.78
N PRO A 56 2.09 -26.90 -16.23
CA PRO A 56 1.71 -26.70 -17.63
C PRO A 56 1.79 -25.23 -18.06
N GLN A 57 1.71 -24.31 -17.12
CA GLN A 57 1.90 -22.88 -17.32
C GLN A 57 2.75 -22.31 -16.20
N TRP A 58 3.57 -21.32 -16.55
CA TRP A 58 4.39 -20.56 -15.61
C TRP A 58 5.43 -21.40 -14.84
N ALA A 59 5.83 -22.55 -15.37
CA ALA A 59 6.81 -23.44 -14.77
C ALA A 59 8.05 -22.69 -14.24
N GLY A 60 8.37 -22.91 -12.97
CA GLY A 60 9.51 -22.27 -12.30
C GLY A 60 9.39 -20.77 -12.09
N LEU A 61 8.27 -20.12 -12.43
CA LEU A 61 8.03 -18.68 -12.24
C LEU A 61 7.26 -18.38 -10.94
N GLY A 62 7.18 -17.10 -10.58
CA GLY A 62 6.46 -16.65 -9.39
C GLY A 62 7.25 -16.83 -8.08
N GLY A 63 6.52 -17.00 -6.98
CA GLY A 63 7.07 -17.09 -5.63
C GLY A 63 7.29 -15.73 -4.97
N MET A 64 6.88 -15.63 -3.71
CA MET A 64 6.93 -14.42 -2.90
C MET A 64 8.35 -13.99 -2.56
N ALA A 65 9.29 -14.92 -2.38
CA ALA A 65 10.70 -14.58 -2.15
C ALA A 65 11.33 -13.83 -3.34
N ARG A 66 11.06 -14.28 -4.57
CA ARG A 66 11.52 -13.58 -5.78
C ARG A 66 10.84 -12.24 -5.96
N ARG A 67 9.55 -12.16 -5.62
CA ARG A 67 8.79 -10.91 -5.60
C ARG A 67 9.39 -9.90 -4.62
N GLU A 68 9.73 -10.31 -3.40
CA GLU A 68 10.39 -9.45 -2.40
C GLU A 68 11.70 -8.89 -2.94
N ALA A 69 12.55 -9.73 -3.53
CA ALA A 69 13.82 -9.33 -4.12
C ALA A 69 13.63 -8.30 -5.25
N LEU A 70 12.66 -8.52 -6.14
CA LEU A 70 12.34 -7.59 -7.22
C LEU A 70 11.84 -6.25 -6.69
N ILE A 71 10.88 -6.26 -5.74
CA ILE A 71 10.37 -5.04 -5.10
C ILE A 71 11.50 -4.27 -4.42
N ALA A 72 12.39 -4.96 -3.70
CA ALA A 72 13.54 -4.36 -3.04
C ALA A 72 14.50 -3.70 -4.06
N SER A 73 14.77 -4.38 -5.18
CA SER A 73 15.61 -3.83 -6.25
C SER A 73 15.00 -2.58 -6.88
N VAL A 74 13.70 -2.58 -7.18
CA VAL A 74 13.01 -1.40 -7.72
C VAL A 74 13.06 -0.24 -6.73
N ARG A 75 12.82 -0.48 -5.44
CA ARG A 75 12.87 0.56 -4.40
C ARG A 75 14.27 1.12 -4.15
N GLN A 76 15.34 0.41 -4.52
CA GLN A 76 16.70 0.95 -4.47
C GLN A 76 16.96 1.94 -5.62
N GLN A 77 16.28 1.75 -6.75
CA GLN A 77 16.46 2.56 -7.96
C GLN A 77 15.46 3.72 -8.04
N GLU A 78 14.30 3.56 -7.40
CA GLU A 78 13.16 4.47 -7.53
C GLU A 78 12.73 5.00 -6.16
N PRO A 79 12.86 6.31 -5.88
CA PRO A 79 12.54 6.87 -4.57
C PRO A 79 11.02 6.94 -4.30
N ASN A 80 10.19 6.96 -5.35
CA ASN A 80 8.75 7.14 -5.27
C ASN A 80 8.02 5.90 -5.81
N VAL A 81 7.91 4.87 -4.97
CA VAL A 81 7.19 3.62 -5.31
C VAL A 81 5.90 3.51 -4.52
N LEU A 82 4.78 3.23 -5.20
CA LEU A 82 3.57 2.65 -4.61
C LEU A 82 3.52 1.16 -4.95
N LEU A 83 3.25 0.32 -3.96
CA LEU A 83 3.04 -1.11 -4.12
C LEU A 83 1.60 -1.45 -3.73
N LEU A 84 0.78 -1.87 -4.69
CA LEU A 84 -0.64 -2.12 -4.52
C LEU A 84 -0.99 -3.58 -4.80
N ASP A 85 -2.11 -4.05 -4.28
CA ASP A 85 -2.66 -5.35 -4.63
C ASP A 85 -4.17 -5.26 -4.91
N SER A 86 -4.65 -6.02 -5.89
CA SER A 86 -6.06 -5.96 -6.33
C SER A 86 -6.95 -7.08 -5.78
N GLY A 87 -6.54 -7.76 -4.71
CA GLY A 87 -7.34 -8.81 -4.07
C GLY A 87 -7.09 -10.20 -4.64
N ASP A 88 -7.89 -11.17 -4.17
CA ASP A 88 -7.69 -12.61 -4.37
C ASP A 88 -6.28 -13.04 -3.91
N ILE A 89 -5.94 -12.55 -2.71
CA ILE A 89 -4.69 -12.90 -2.01
C ILE A 89 -4.78 -14.35 -1.54
N TRP A 90 -5.96 -14.74 -1.06
CA TRP A 90 -6.26 -16.04 -0.48
C TRP A 90 -6.66 -17.09 -1.52
N GLN A 91 -6.80 -18.33 -1.04
CA GLN A 91 -7.21 -19.54 -1.76
C GLN A 91 -6.32 -19.94 -2.94
N GLY A 92 -5.95 -21.22 -3.04
CA GLY A 92 -5.30 -21.76 -4.25
C GLY A 92 -4.13 -22.70 -4.01
N THR A 93 -3.49 -22.64 -2.84
CA THR A 93 -2.46 -23.60 -2.43
C THR A 93 -2.71 -24.12 -1.01
N PRO A 94 -2.07 -25.24 -0.59
CA PRO A 94 -2.17 -25.73 0.78
C PRO A 94 -1.75 -24.71 1.85
N TYR A 95 -0.94 -23.69 1.52
CA TYR A 95 -0.58 -22.65 2.49
C TYR A 95 -1.82 -21.98 3.09
N PHE A 96 -2.80 -21.60 2.26
CA PHE A 96 -4.05 -21.05 2.75
C PHE A 96 -4.82 -22.05 3.63
N ASN A 97 -4.85 -23.33 3.26
CA ASN A 97 -5.54 -24.35 4.05
C ASN A 97 -4.94 -24.50 5.46
N PHE A 98 -3.62 -24.41 5.60
CA PHE A 98 -2.94 -24.55 6.89
C PHE A 98 -2.88 -23.25 7.70
N PHE A 99 -2.57 -22.12 7.06
CA PHE A 99 -2.33 -20.84 7.73
C PHE A 99 -3.51 -19.88 7.67
N GLN A 100 -4.55 -20.22 6.91
CA GLN A 100 -5.84 -19.54 6.90
C GLN A 100 -5.75 -18.04 6.56
N GLY A 101 -4.76 -17.64 5.74
CA GLY A 101 -4.53 -16.25 5.32
C GLY A 101 -3.46 -15.49 6.12
N GLU A 102 -2.97 -16.04 7.24
CA GLU A 102 -1.98 -15.39 8.12
C GLU A 102 -0.65 -15.15 7.40
N LEU A 103 -0.17 -16.17 6.69
CA LEU A 103 1.16 -16.17 6.06
C LEU A 103 1.23 -15.14 4.92
N GLU A 104 0.18 -15.10 4.11
CA GLU A 104 0.01 -14.18 2.99
C GLU A 104 0.14 -12.73 3.45
N TYR A 105 -0.64 -12.34 4.47
CA TYR A 105 -0.63 -10.98 5.00
C TYR A 105 0.69 -10.64 5.67
N LYS A 106 1.32 -11.56 6.42
CA LYS A 106 2.64 -11.32 7.01
C LYS A 106 3.70 -11.06 5.93
N LEU A 107 3.71 -11.85 4.86
CA LEU A 107 4.66 -11.69 3.76
C LEU A 107 4.42 -10.39 2.98
N MET A 108 3.18 -10.05 2.66
CA MET A 108 2.85 -8.76 2.03
C MET A 108 3.21 -7.58 2.93
N SER A 109 2.96 -7.67 4.23
CA SER A 109 3.35 -6.64 5.20
C SER A 109 4.86 -6.45 5.26
N ARG A 110 5.62 -7.55 5.27
CA ARG A 110 7.08 -7.53 5.17
C ARG A 110 7.56 -6.86 3.88
N MET A 111 6.88 -7.12 2.77
CA MET A 111 7.12 -6.43 1.49
C MET A 111 6.61 -4.98 1.47
N LYS A 112 5.98 -4.48 2.54
CA LYS A 112 5.47 -3.11 2.67
C LYS A 112 4.52 -2.73 1.54
N TYR A 113 3.47 -3.53 1.31
CA TYR A 113 2.37 -3.08 0.45
C TYR A 113 1.77 -1.78 1.02
N ASP A 114 1.38 -0.86 0.15
CA ASP A 114 0.82 0.44 0.52
C ASP A 114 -0.70 0.36 0.74
N ALA A 115 -1.38 -0.51 0.00
CA ALA A 115 -2.80 -0.85 0.14
C ALA A 115 -3.16 -2.11 -0.66
N SER A 116 -4.30 -2.72 -0.32
CA SER A 116 -4.97 -3.74 -1.15
C SER A 116 -6.49 -3.49 -1.19
N THR A 117 -7.22 -4.23 -2.03
CA THR A 117 -8.69 -4.37 -1.98
C THR A 117 -9.05 -5.85 -1.81
N PHE A 118 -10.34 -6.18 -1.75
CA PHE A 118 -10.81 -7.56 -1.68
C PHE A 118 -11.25 -8.08 -3.05
N GLY A 119 -10.83 -9.29 -3.37
CA GLY A 119 -11.47 -10.15 -4.36
C GLY A 119 -12.49 -11.07 -3.71
N ASN A 120 -13.04 -12.02 -4.47
CA ASN A 120 -14.03 -12.96 -3.96
C ASN A 120 -13.42 -14.00 -3.02
N HIS A 121 -12.20 -14.46 -3.28
CA HIS A 121 -11.55 -15.52 -2.49
C HIS A 121 -11.08 -15.05 -1.11
N ASP A 122 -10.96 -13.73 -0.90
CA ASP A 122 -10.67 -13.15 0.42
C ASP A 122 -11.82 -13.37 1.42
N PHE A 123 -12.98 -13.87 0.97
CA PHE A 123 -14.11 -14.26 1.81
C PHE A 123 -14.20 -15.78 2.06
N ASP A 124 -13.27 -16.60 1.57
CA ASP A 124 -13.40 -18.08 1.65
C ASP A 124 -13.46 -18.62 3.08
N ASN A 125 -12.80 -17.97 4.04
CA ASN A 125 -12.89 -18.29 5.47
C ASN A 125 -14.01 -17.51 6.21
N GLY A 126 -14.87 -16.84 5.44
CA GLY A 126 -15.93 -15.97 5.92
C GLY A 126 -15.42 -14.72 6.66
N LEU A 127 -16.37 -13.86 7.06
CA LEU A 127 -16.06 -12.61 7.78
C LEU A 127 -15.28 -12.84 9.09
N ALA A 128 -15.53 -13.95 9.78
CA ALA A 128 -14.81 -14.30 11.02
C ALA A 128 -13.33 -14.65 10.74
N GLY A 129 -13.08 -15.41 9.66
CA GLY A 129 -11.72 -15.70 9.20
C GLY A 129 -10.98 -14.44 8.76
N LEU A 130 -11.65 -13.59 7.97
CA LEU A 130 -11.13 -12.28 7.58
C LEU A 130 -10.76 -11.44 8.80
N GLN A 131 -11.69 -11.24 9.72
CA GLN A 131 -11.47 -10.49 10.96
C GLN A 131 -10.28 -11.01 11.76
N LYS A 132 -10.12 -12.34 11.86
CA LYS A 132 -9.01 -12.97 12.58
C LYS A 132 -7.66 -12.62 11.96
N GLN A 133 -7.57 -12.51 10.64
CA GLN A 133 -6.30 -12.30 9.96
C GLN A 133 -5.93 -10.85 9.72
N LEU A 134 -6.88 -9.91 9.68
CA LEU A 134 -6.61 -8.48 9.50
C LEU A 134 -5.46 -7.91 10.37
N PRO A 135 -5.24 -8.33 11.64
CA PRO A 135 -4.09 -7.85 12.43
C PRO A 135 -2.72 -8.17 11.82
N ASN A 136 -2.63 -9.16 10.93
CA ASN A 136 -1.39 -9.52 10.22
C ASN A 136 -1.14 -8.66 8.98
N ALA A 137 -2.12 -7.88 8.52
CA ALA A 137 -1.99 -6.96 7.40
C ALA A 137 -1.51 -5.58 7.90
N GLY A 138 -0.23 -5.29 7.69
CA GLY A 138 0.41 -4.00 7.95
C GLY A 138 0.09 -2.92 6.91
N PHE A 139 -0.95 -3.12 6.12
CA PHE A 139 -1.44 -2.23 5.07
C PHE A 139 -2.97 -2.17 5.13
N PRO A 140 -3.57 -1.04 4.73
CA PRO A 140 -5.02 -0.91 4.72
C PRO A 140 -5.65 -1.67 3.55
N PHE A 141 -6.82 -2.23 3.79
CA PHE A 141 -7.75 -2.59 2.72
C PHE A 141 -8.62 -1.38 2.37
N LEU A 142 -8.69 -1.07 1.08
CA LEU A 142 -9.49 -0.01 0.50
C LEU A 142 -10.70 -0.64 -0.18
N ILE A 143 -11.91 -0.22 0.17
CA ILE A 143 -13.13 -0.75 -0.42
C ILE A 143 -14.22 0.32 -0.39
N ALA A 144 -14.59 0.82 -1.57
CA ALA A 144 -15.49 1.96 -1.70
C ALA A 144 -16.96 1.55 -1.90
N ASN A 145 -17.21 0.32 -2.33
CA ASN A 145 -18.55 -0.16 -2.65
C ASN A 145 -19.16 -1.05 -1.56
N TYR A 146 -18.38 -1.80 -0.78
CA TYR A 146 -19.00 -2.67 0.23
C TYR A 146 -19.42 -1.94 1.51
N ASP A 147 -20.65 -2.21 1.97
CA ASP A 147 -21.11 -1.85 3.30
C ASP A 147 -20.98 -3.03 4.28
N PHE A 148 -20.10 -2.84 5.28
CA PHE A 148 -19.86 -3.77 6.37
C PHE A 148 -20.58 -3.39 7.68
N SER A 149 -21.43 -2.36 7.68
CA SER A 149 -22.09 -1.79 8.86
C SER A 149 -22.83 -2.82 9.71
N SER A 150 -23.42 -3.82 9.07
CA SER A 150 -24.19 -4.89 9.71
C SER A 150 -23.37 -6.16 9.96
N THR A 151 -22.04 -6.06 9.97
CA THR A 151 -21.12 -7.19 10.09
C THR A 151 -20.09 -7.00 11.21
N PRO A 152 -19.37 -8.05 11.62
CA PRO A 152 -18.25 -7.93 12.56
C PRO A 152 -17.08 -7.04 12.08
N LEU A 153 -17.08 -6.64 10.79
CA LEU A 153 -16.08 -5.80 10.16
C LEU A 153 -16.50 -4.33 10.06
N VAL A 154 -17.55 -3.91 10.77
CA VAL A 154 -17.99 -2.51 10.84
C VAL A 154 -16.83 -1.57 11.16
N GLY A 155 -16.67 -0.52 10.33
CA GLY A 155 -15.63 0.50 10.49
C GLY A 155 -14.19 0.01 10.31
N ARG A 156 -13.97 -1.20 9.76
CA ARG A 156 -12.61 -1.76 9.58
C ARG A 156 -11.90 -1.25 8.33
N PHE A 157 -12.64 -0.82 7.33
CA PHE A 157 -12.11 -0.46 6.02
C PHE A 157 -12.44 0.98 5.67
N GLN A 158 -11.64 1.55 4.77
CA GLN A 158 -11.82 2.90 4.27
C GLN A 158 -12.05 2.85 2.76
N PRO A 159 -12.84 3.76 2.18
CA PRO A 159 -13.13 3.74 0.75
C PRO A 159 -11.89 4.05 -0.10
N TYR A 160 -11.02 4.93 0.42
CA TYR A 160 -9.84 5.41 -0.29
C TYR A 160 -8.75 5.84 0.68
N LYS A 161 -7.54 6.08 0.14
CA LYS A 161 -6.41 6.72 0.82
C LYS A 161 -5.70 7.64 -0.15
N VAL A 162 -5.23 8.78 0.34
CA VAL A 162 -4.38 9.70 -0.42
C VAL A 162 -2.93 9.50 0.00
N PHE A 163 -2.05 9.24 -0.97
CA PHE A 163 -0.61 9.10 -0.77
C PHE A 163 0.10 10.36 -1.29
N GLU A 164 1.12 10.80 -0.59
CA GLU A 164 2.00 11.89 -1.05
C GLU A 164 3.33 11.31 -1.51
N LYS A 165 3.59 11.38 -2.82
CA LYS A 165 4.85 10.91 -3.44
C LYS A 165 5.21 11.77 -4.63
N ALA A 166 6.51 11.94 -4.89
CA ALA A 166 7.01 12.76 -5.99
C ALA A 166 6.41 14.19 -6.03
N GLY A 167 6.07 14.77 -4.87
CA GLY A 167 5.41 16.09 -4.79
C GLY A 167 3.94 16.13 -5.24
N ALA A 168 3.32 14.97 -5.51
CA ALA A 168 1.93 14.85 -5.91
C ALA A 168 1.08 14.13 -4.84
N ARG A 169 -0.21 14.46 -4.80
CA ARG A 169 -1.24 13.74 -4.03
C ARG A 169 -1.91 12.71 -4.93
N ILE A 170 -1.79 11.43 -4.58
CA ILE A 170 -2.30 10.28 -5.34
C ILE A 170 -3.45 9.64 -4.55
N GLY A 171 -4.68 9.80 -5.03
CA GLY A 171 -5.85 9.12 -4.47
C GLY A 171 -5.94 7.69 -4.98
N VAL A 172 -6.07 6.73 -4.08
CA VAL A 172 -6.30 5.31 -4.38
C VAL A 172 -7.58 4.87 -3.69
N PHE A 173 -8.50 4.25 -4.42
CA PHE A 173 -9.72 3.63 -3.87
C PHE A 173 -9.81 2.20 -4.39
N GLY A 174 -10.51 1.33 -3.67
CA GLY A 174 -10.72 -0.06 -4.06
C GLY A 174 -12.17 -0.33 -4.44
N ILE A 175 -12.38 -1.24 -5.38
CA ILE A 175 -13.69 -1.74 -5.77
C ILE A 175 -13.62 -3.26 -5.72
N GLY A 176 -14.56 -3.86 -5.00
CA GLY A 176 -14.76 -5.30 -4.99
C GLY A 176 -15.78 -5.73 -6.05
N ILE A 177 -15.79 -7.02 -6.36
CA ILE A 177 -16.76 -7.64 -7.28
C ILE A 177 -18.10 -7.93 -6.59
N GLU A 178 -19.21 -8.00 -7.33
CA GLU A 178 -20.49 -8.44 -6.75
C GLU A 178 -20.34 -9.85 -6.16
N LEU A 179 -20.49 -9.99 -4.84
CA LEU A 179 -20.21 -11.25 -4.14
C LEU A 179 -21.31 -12.28 -4.38
N LYS A 180 -22.55 -11.83 -4.60
CA LYS A 180 -23.70 -12.70 -4.79
C LYS A 180 -23.53 -13.53 -6.07
N GLY A 181 -23.54 -14.84 -5.92
CA GLY A 181 -23.35 -15.80 -7.02
C GLY A 181 -21.90 -16.20 -7.27
N LEU A 182 -20.92 -15.56 -6.63
CA LEU A 182 -19.50 -15.93 -6.67
C LEU A 182 -19.00 -16.48 -5.33
N VAL A 183 -19.51 -15.92 -4.23
CA VAL A 183 -19.18 -16.30 -2.86
C VAL A 183 -20.43 -16.89 -2.20
N ALA A 184 -20.27 -17.92 -1.37
CA ALA A 184 -21.38 -18.48 -0.60
C ALA A 184 -21.96 -17.43 0.36
N ASP A 185 -23.29 -17.30 0.43
CA ASP A 185 -23.98 -16.30 1.27
C ASP A 185 -23.48 -16.25 2.72
N LYS A 186 -23.20 -17.43 3.30
CA LYS A 186 -22.66 -17.53 4.67
C LYS A 186 -21.30 -16.86 4.88
N ASN A 187 -20.51 -16.69 3.82
CA ASN A 187 -19.14 -16.21 3.88
C ASN A 187 -19.05 -14.68 3.85
N PHE A 188 -19.94 -14.00 3.11
CA PHE A 188 -20.03 -12.54 3.13
C PHE A 188 -21.17 -12.00 4.01
N GLY A 189 -22.04 -12.88 4.52
CA GLY A 189 -23.05 -12.55 5.51
C GLY A 189 -23.99 -11.45 5.03
N THR A 190 -24.09 -10.38 5.81
CA THR A 190 -24.94 -9.20 5.54
C THR A 190 -24.19 -8.06 4.85
N THR A 191 -22.97 -8.31 4.36
CA THR A 191 -22.22 -7.33 3.56
C THR A 191 -23.03 -6.96 2.32
N GLN A 192 -23.23 -5.66 2.09
CA GLN A 192 -23.93 -5.16 0.90
C GLN A 192 -22.93 -4.64 -0.12
N TYR A 193 -23.25 -4.78 -1.41
CA TYR A 193 -22.45 -4.30 -2.54
C TYR A 193 -22.65 -2.80 -2.82
#